data_AF-A0A2S9VG19-F1
#
_entry.id   AF-A0A2S9VG19-F1
#
_cell.length_a   1.000
_cell.length_b   1.000
_cell.length_c   1.000
_cell.angle_alpha   90.00
_cell.angle_beta   90.00
_cell.angle_gamma   90.00
#
_symmetry.space_group_name_H-M   'P 1'
#
loop_
_entity.id
_entity.type
_entity.pdbx_description
1 polymer ?
#
loop_
_entity_poly.entity_id
_entity_poly.type
_entity_poly.pdbx_seq_one_letter_code
_entity_poly.pdbx_strand_id
1 'polypeptide(L)' 'MKEDECQIYRGNAAEILSGARKLALNMLRAETTRKTSVPRKQKRAHGSTDYLEKVLAAGLVALNEI' A
#
# COMPACT_ATOMS: atom_id res chain seq x y z
N MET A 1 4.63 6.38 -10.19
CA MET A 1 4.31 7.27 -9.05
C MET A 1 5.10 8.53 -9.28
N LYS A 2 4.45 9.70 -9.30
CA LYS A 2 5.13 10.98 -9.53
C LYS A 2 5.45 11.62 -8.17
N GLU A 3 6.51 11.11 -7.55
CA GLU A 3 6.90 11.50 -6.20
C GLU A 3 7.36 12.97 -6.16
N ASP A 4 8.08 13.42 -7.19
CA ASP A 4 8.58 14.79 -7.35
C ASP A 4 7.46 15.83 -7.56
N GLU A 5 6.27 15.40 -7.98
CA GLU A 5 5.10 16.28 -8.15
C GLU A 5 4.31 16.47 -6.83
N CYS A 6 4.79 15.93 -5.71
CA CYS A 6 4.08 16.04 -4.44
C CYS A 6 4.28 17.43 -3.81
N GLN A 7 3.25 18.29 -3.90
CA GLN A 7 3.25 19.68 -3.39
C GLN A 7 3.22 19.81 -1.85
N ILE A 8 3.53 18.74 -1.10
CA ILE A 8 3.48 18.76 0.37
C ILE A 8 4.87 19.09 0.93
N TYR A 9 5.11 20.37 1.23
CA TYR A 9 6.40 20.89 1.68
C TYR A 9 6.53 21.10 3.20
N ARG A 10 5.58 20.61 4.00
CA ARG A 10 5.58 20.82 5.46
C ARG A 10 6.49 19.81 6.15
N GLY A 11 7.62 20.28 6.70
CA GLY A 11 8.57 19.42 7.43
C GLY A 11 8.94 18.18 6.62
N ASN A 12 8.87 17.00 7.25
CA ASN A 12 9.20 15.72 6.62
C ASN A 12 8.00 15.06 5.91
N ALA A 13 6.95 15.82 5.57
CA ALA A 13 5.71 15.24 5.05
C ALA A 13 5.89 14.48 3.72
N ALA A 14 6.78 14.95 2.84
CA ALA A 14 7.10 14.26 1.59
C ALA A 14 7.69 12.86 1.84
N GLU A 15 8.65 12.77 2.76
CA GLU A 15 9.29 11.51 3.17
C GLU A 15 8.29 10.57 3.85
N ILE A 16 7.49 11.08 4.79
CA ILE A 16 6.45 10.30 5.48
C ILE A 16 5.45 9.74 4.47
N LEU A 17 5.01 10.54 3.51
CA LEU A 17 4.08 10.10 2.47
C LEU A 17 4.72 9.07 1.54
N SER A 18 6.00 9.24 1.17
CA SER A 18 6.76 8.25 0.41
C SER A 18 6.82 6.92 1.15
N GLY A 19 7.15 6.95 2.46
CA GLY A 19 7.14 5.78 3.34
C GLY A 19 5.79 5.09 3.39
N ALA A 20 4.70 5.84 3.60
CA ALA A 20 3.35 5.31 3.62
C ALA A 20 2.96 4.64 2.28
N ARG A 21 3.35 5.23 1.14
CA ARG A 21 3.10 4.65 -0.18
C ARG A 21 3.88 3.35 -0.39
N LYS A 22 5.15 3.29 0.04
CA LYS A 22 5.98 2.08 -0.02
C LYS A 22 5.40 0.97 0.86
N LEU A 23 4.97 1.32 2.07
CA LEU A 23 4.31 0.40 2.99
C LEU A 23 3.05 -0.21 2.35
N ALA A 24 2.13 0.62 1.87
CA ALA A 24 0.90 0.18 1.23
C ALA A 24 1.17 -0.72 0.00
N LEU A 25 2.19 -0.39 -0.80
CA LEU A 25 2.59 -1.21 -1.95
C LEU A 25 3.09 -2.60 -1.52
N ASN A 26 3.88 -2.68 -0.45
CA ASN A 26 4.36 -3.94 0.07
C ASN A 26 3.22 -4.80 0.65
N MET A 27 2.27 -4.20 1.37
CA MET A 27 1.07 -4.90 1.83
C MET A 27 0.25 -5.49 0.67
N LEU A 28 0.06 -4.70 -0.40
CA LEU A 28 -0.61 -5.17 -1.62
C LEU A 28 0.14 -6.30 -2.34
N ARG A 29 1.47 -6.35 -2.22
CA ARG A 29 2.30 -7.42 -2.77
C ARG A 29 2.24 -8.69 -1.92
N ALA A 30 2.20 -8.55 -0.60
CA ALA A 30 2.07 -9.65 0.36
C ALA A 30 0.73 -10.40 0.24
N GLU A 31 -0.33 -9.71 -0.18
CA GLU A 31 -1.62 -10.34 -0.46
C GLU A 31 -1.53 -11.25 -1.71
N THR A 32 -1.58 -12.56 -1.54
CA THR A 32 -1.35 -13.54 -2.63
C THR A 32 -2.60 -14.32 -3.07
N THR A 33 -3.78 -14.06 -2.47
CA THR A 33 -5.00 -14.84 -2.77
C THR A 33 -5.43 -14.74 -4.23
N ARG A 34 -5.08 -13.62 -4.92
CA ARG A 34 -5.25 -13.46 -6.37
C ARG A 34 -4.02 -12.85 -7.02
N LYS A 35 -3.44 -13.59 -7.97
CA LYS A 35 -2.37 -13.13 -8.85
C LYS A 35 -2.92 -12.15 -9.88
N THR A 36 -2.96 -10.88 -9.50
CA THR A 36 -3.39 -9.76 -10.36
C THR A 36 -2.39 -8.62 -10.28
N SER A 37 -2.42 -7.72 -11.27
CA SER A 37 -1.56 -6.55 -11.30
C SER A 37 -1.83 -5.61 -10.11
N VAL A 38 -0.81 -4.89 -9.65
CA VAL A 38 -0.91 -3.95 -8.52
C VAL A 38 -2.04 -2.93 -8.70
N PRO A 39 -2.24 -2.28 -9.87
CA PRO A 39 -3.36 -1.36 -10.05
C PRO A 39 -4.73 -2.02 -9.88
N ARG A 40 -4.86 -3.29 -10.27
CA ARG A 40 -6.11 -4.04 -10.10
C ARG A 40 -6.37 -4.38 -8.64
N LYS A 41 -5.32 -4.71 -7.88
CA LYS A 41 -5.40 -4.88 -6.42
C LYS A 41 -5.80 -3.56 -5.73
N GLN A 42 -5.19 -2.45 -6.12
CA GLN A 42 -5.55 -1.11 -5.59
C GLN A 42 -7.02 -0.76 -5.86
N LYS A 43 -7.50 -0.91 -7.11
CA LYS A 43 -8.89 -0.65 -7.46
C LYS A 43 -9.86 -1.51 -6.65
N ARG A 44 -9.49 -2.76 -6.37
CA ARG A 44 -10.31 -3.66 -5.57
C ARG A 44 -10.28 -3.31 -4.09
N ALA A 45 -9.12 -2.99 -3.53
CA ALA A 45 -9.00 -2.55 -2.14
C ALA A 45 -9.81 -1.28 -1.88
N HIS A 46 -9.89 -0.40 -2.88
CA HIS A 46 -10.77 0.77 -2.83
C HIS A 46 -12.27 0.41 -2.91
N GLY A 47 -12.63 -0.66 -3.63
CA GLY A 47 -14.04 -1.03 -3.89
C GLY A 47 -14.62 -2.12 -2.98
N SER A 48 -13.82 -2.72 -2.10
CA SER A 48 -14.23 -3.87 -1.27
C SER A 48 -13.48 -3.88 0.05
N THR A 49 -14.24 -3.71 1.14
CA THR A 49 -13.74 -3.78 2.52
C THR A 49 -13.16 -5.15 2.84
N ASP A 50 -13.84 -6.24 2.45
CA ASP A 50 -13.37 -7.61 2.69
C ASP A 50 -12.00 -7.88 2.03
N TYR A 51 -11.77 -7.27 0.85
CA TYR A 51 -10.47 -7.38 0.20
C TYR A 51 -9.43 -6.48 0.86
N LEU A 52 -9.82 -5.29 1.32
CA LEU A 52 -8.93 -4.40 2.07
C LEU A 52 -8.45 -5.06 3.37
N GLU A 53 -9.34 -5.72 4.11
CA GLU A 53 -9.00 -6.48 5.32
C GLU A 53 -7.96 -7.57 5.03
N LYS A 54 -8.11 -8.31 3.92
CA LYS A 54 -7.11 -9.32 3.50
C LYS A 54 -5.75 -8.71 3.21
N VAL A 55 -5.72 -7.54 2.56
CA VAL A 55 -4.47 -6.82 2.28
C VAL A 55 -3.81 -6.36 3.57
N LEU A 56 -4.60 -5.82 4.51
CA LEU A 56 -4.09 -5.37 5.81
C LEU A 56 -3.57 -6.54 6.64
N ALA A 57 -4.33 -7.64 6.74
CA ALA A 57 -3.90 -8.83 7.47
C ALA A 57 -2.61 -9.42 6.89
N ALA A 58 -2.54 -9.61 5.58
CA ALA A 58 -1.33 -10.11 4.92
C ALA A 58 -0.13 -9.16 5.12
N GLY A 59 -0.38 -7.86 5.03
CA GLY A 59 0.63 -6.82 5.25
C GLY A 59 1.19 -6.79 6.67
N LEU A 60 0.33 -6.87 7.68
CA LEU A 60 0.71 -6.85 9.09
C LEU A 60 1.45 -8.12 9.49
N VAL A 61 1.04 -9.28 8.97
CA VAL A 61 1.79 -10.54 9.16
C VAL A 61 3.19 -10.42 8.58
N ALA A 62 3.33 -9.92 7.36
CA ALA A 62 4.64 -9.75 6.72
C ALA A 62 5.56 -8.74 7.45
N LEU A 63 4.99 -7.77 8.18
CA LEU A 63 5.76 -6.84 9.01
C LEU A 63 6.29 -7.49 10.29
N ASN A 64 5.58 -8.49 10.83
CA ASN A 64 5.98 -9.19 12.05
C ASN A 64 7.10 -10.22 11.80
N GLU A 65 7.40 -10.50 10.54
CA GLU A 65 8.48 -11.41 10.11
C GLU A 65 9.81 -10.68 9.84
N ILE A 66 9.85 -9.34 10.04
CA ILE A 66 11.03 -8.47 9.93
C ILE A 66 11.64 -8.26 11.31
#